data_AF-A0AA36EA93-F1
#
_entry.id   AF-A0AA36EA93-F1
#
_cell.length_a   1.000
_cell.length_b   1.000
_cell.length_c   1.000
_cell.angle_alpha   90.00
_cell.angle_beta   90.00
_cell.angle_gamma   90.00
#
_symmetry.space_group_name_H-M   'P 1'
#
loop_
_entity.id
_entity.type
_entity.pdbx_description
1 polymer ?
#
loop_
_entity_poly.entity_id
_entity_poly.type
_entity_poly.pdbx_seq_one_letter_code
_entity_poly.pdbx_strand_id
1 'polypeptide(L)'
;MKGIQEGPSGQAQTPKKRKGQGAAPSVPKRQNVKKQQDSDDDAPVSQRHLKDLYQKLDSLIGSISSSSNITYFEAAVKVMLDTLVKEHAANLEKPNKAVENSTQSFKESTEKVDKLIIDAPAFMTDLRSAADSNVSNENKTSISYQITKLQEDLVVESKIMDELALKTTRVRVLSTKLTSANNEIVKLKSERAVMKRCMSDVNALLSNLIKAHDPMLPLTTCKDLAKKLCPIVAMLNRLEGV
;
A
#
# COMPACT_ATOMS: atom_id res chain seq x y z
N MET A 1 -31.22 -26.45 -27.38
CA MET A 1 -29.95 -26.56 -28.13
C MET A 1 -29.59 -25.20 -28.72
N LYS A 2 -28.72 -24.46 -28.04
CA LYS A 2 -27.98 -23.31 -28.58
C LYS A 2 -26.74 -23.18 -27.69
N GLY A 3 -25.60 -23.59 -28.25
CA GLY A 3 -24.32 -23.65 -27.54
C GLY A 3 -23.78 -22.25 -27.30
N ILE A 4 -23.31 -22.02 -26.07
CA ILE A 4 -22.53 -20.84 -25.71
C ILE A 4 -21.07 -21.28 -25.79
N GLN A 5 -20.35 -20.57 -26.66
CA GLN A 5 -18.97 -20.79 -27.03
C GLN A 5 -18.08 -20.11 -25.98
N GLU A 6 -17.33 -20.91 -25.21
CA GLU A 6 -16.34 -20.41 -24.26
C GLU A 6 -15.11 -19.92 -25.02
N GLY A 7 -14.75 -18.65 -24.81
CA GLY A 7 -13.54 -18.02 -25.33
C GLY A 7 -12.31 -18.35 -24.47
N PRO A 8 -11.09 -18.35 -25.05
CA PRO A 8 -9.89 -18.81 -24.36
C PRO A 8 -9.38 -17.82 -23.31
N SER A 9 -9.06 -18.40 -22.15
CA SER A 9 -8.39 -17.84 -20.99
C SER A 9 -7.06 -17.16 -21.37
N GLY A 10 -6.96 -15.87 -21.05
CA GLY A 10 -5.77 -15.05 -21.22
C GLY A 10 -4.64 -15.49 -20.28
N GLN A 11 -3.47 -15.69 -20.88
CA GLN A 11 -2.22 -16.01 -20.20
C GLN A 11 -1.85 -14.94 -19.15
N ALA A 12 -1.72 -15.38 -17.91
CA ALA A 12 -1.10 -14.60 -16.83
C ALA A 12 0.41 -14.44 -17.12
N GLN A 13 0.82 -13.22 -17.47
CA GLN A 13 2.22 -12.84 -17.52
C GLN A 13 2.80 -12.76 -16.10
N THR A 14 3.88 -13.51 -15.87
CA THR A 14 4.66 -13.46 -14.65
C THR A 14 5.53 -12.18 -14.61
N PRO A 15 5.74 -11.55 -13.44
CA PRO A 15 6.64 -10.41 -13.35
C PRO A 15 8.10 -10.85 -13.48
N LYS A 16 8.76 -10.40 -14.55
CA LYS A 16 10.22 -10.41 -14.71
C LYS A 16 10.88 -9.68 -13.54
N LYS A 17 11.52 -10.42 -12.63
CA LYS A 17 12.48 -9.89 -11.66
C LYS A 17 13.64 -9.21 -12.42
N ARG A 18 13.67 -7.88 -12.40
CA ARG A 18 14.83 -7.08 -12.80
C ARG A 18 15.96 -7.33 -11.80
N LYS A 19 17.01 -8.00 -12.26
CA LYS A 19 18.30 -8.12 -11.60
C LYS A 19 19.03 -6.78 -11.75
N GLY A 20 18.75 -5.84 -10.84
CA GLY A 20 19.51 -4.60 -10.69
C GLY A 20 20.80 -4.90 -9.93
N GLN A 21 21.92 -4.96 -10.64
CA GLN A 21 23.25 -4.83 -10.09
C GLN A 21 23.41 -3.42 -9.52
N GLY A 22 23.15 -3.27 -8.21
CA GLY A 22 23.62 -2.13 -7.44
C GLY A 22 25.03 -2.41 -6.96
N ALA A 23 26.02 -1.89 -7.69
CA ALA A 23 27.40 -1.86 -7.26
C ALA A 23 27.48 -1.16 -5.89
N ALA A 24 27.97 -1.89 -4.89
CA ALA A 24 28.30 -1.31 -3.60
C ALA A 24 29.32 -0.17 -3.80
N PRO A 25 29.14 0.99 -3.16
CA PRO A 25 30.16 2.02 -3.17
C PRO A 25 31.41 1.45 -2.49
N SER A 26 32.47 1.37 -3.29
CA SER A 26 33.83 1.11 -2.89
C SER A 26 34.17 1.98 -1.66
N VAL A 27 34.30 1.31 -0.52
CA VAL A 27 34.89 1.84 0.71
C VAL A 27 36.20 2.55 0.33
N PRO A 28 36.40 3.82 0.71
CA PRO A 28 37.69 4.47 0.56
C PRO A 28 38.71 3.67 1.35
N LYS A 29 39.63 3.03 0.62
CA LYS A 29 40.86 2.47 1.16
C LYS A 29 41.48 3.58 2.02
N ARG A 30 41.42 3.43 3.35
CA ARG A 30 42.20 4.23 4.27
C ARG A 30 43.65 4.07 3.85
N GLN A 31 44.16 5.06 3.13
CA GLN A 31 45.59 5.25 2.98
C GLN A 31 46.08 5.48 4.40
N ASN A 32 46.71 4.43 4.95
CA ASN A 32 47.68 4.57 6.01
C ASN A 32 48.73 5.55 5.49
N VAL A 33 48.52 6.83 5.76
CA VAL A 33 49.59 7.82 5.74
C VAL A 33 50.54 7.35 6.80
N LYS A 34 51.63 6.69 6.36
CA LYS A 34 52.82 6.48 7.16
C LYS A 34 53.11 7.81 7.85
N LYS A 35 52.89 7.86 9.16
CA LYS A 35 53.58 8.82 10.03
C LYS A 35 55.06 8.65 9.72
N GLN A 36 55.61 9.55 8.92
CA GLN A 36 57.01 9.93 9.10
C GLN A 36 57.06 10.50 10.51
N GLN A 37 57.48 9.66 11.46
CA GLN A 37 58.20 10.19 12.61
C GLN A 37 59.45 10.81 12.02
N ASP A 38 59.40 12.12 11.76
CA ASP A 38 60.62 12.92 11.78
C ASP A 38 61.22 12.67 13.15
N SER A 39 62.32 11.92 13.12
CA SER A 39 63.21 11.75 14.24
C SER A 39 63.80 13.12 14.50
N ASP A 40 63.13 13.92 15.33
CA ASP A 40 63.69 15.09 16.01
C ASP A 40 64.89 14.61 16.83
N ASP A 41 66.03 14.50 16.16
CA ASP A 41 67.34 14.34 16.76
C ASP A 41 67.83 15.72 17.21
N ASP A 42 66.95 16.46 17.92
CA ASP A 42 67.29 17.64 18.69
C ASP A 42 68.01 17.16 19.96
N ALA A 43 69.25 16.70 19.76
CA ALA A 43 70.15 16.45 20.87
C ALA A 43 70.27 17.75 21.68
N PRO A 44 69.82 17.77 22.95
CA PRO A 44 69.81 19.00 23.74
C PRO A 44 71.24 19.53 23.83
N VAL A 45 71.43 20.82 23.52
CA VAL A 45 72.73 21.49 23.57
C VAL A 45 73.38 21.19 24.92
N SER A 46 74.42 20.36 24.90
CA SER A 46 75.07 19.93 26.14
C SER A 46 75.63 21.15 26.88
N GLN A 47 75.47 21.17 28.21
CA GLN A 47 75.94 22.26 29.06
C GLN A 47 77.44 22.58 28.85
N ARG A 48 78.24 21.60 28.41
CA ARG A 48 79.65 21.78 28.04
C ARG A 48 79.83 22.67 26.81
N HIS A 49 78.98 22.52 25.79
CA HIS A 49 79.03 23.36 24.59
C HIS A 49 78.71 24.82 24.93
N LEU A 50 77.74 25.05 25.82
CA LEU A 50 77.39 26.40 26.26
C LEU A 50 78.55 27.03 27.04
N LYS A 51 79.20 26.27 27.93
CA LYS A 51 80.36 26.74 28.70
C LYS A 51 81.57 27.07 27.82
N ASP A 52 81.84 26.24 26.81
CA ASP A 52 82.92 26.46 25.85
C ASP A 52 82.65 27.71 24.98
N LEU A 53 81.40 27.93 24.58
CA LEU A 53 80.96 29.16 23.93
C LEU A 53 81.20 30.40 24.79
N TYR A 54 80.84 30.35 26.08
CA TYR A 54 81.10 31.46 27.00
C TYR A 54 82.60 31.77 27.14
N GLN A 55 83.46 30.76 27.30
CA GLN A 55 84.91 30.97 27.37
C GLN A 55 85.50 31.57 26.08
N LYS A 56 85.03 31.11 24.92
CA LYS A 56 85.44 31.67 23.63
C LYS A 56 84.99 33.12 23.47
N LEU A 57 83.79 33.44 23.91
CA LEU A 57 83.27 34.81 23.90
C LEU A 57 84.11 35.72 24.80
N ASP A 58 84.39 35.30 26.04
CA ASP A 58 85.22 36.07 26.98
C ASP A 58 86.64 36.29 26.46
N SER A 59 87.25 35.26 25.87
CA SER A 59 88.58 35.37 25.25
C SER A 59 88.58 36.36 24.09
N LEU A 60 87.52 36.35 23.27
CA LEU A 60 87.38 37.27 22.14
C LEU A 60 87.22 38.72 22.63
N ILE A 61 86.39 38.95 23.66
CA ILE A 61 86.20 40.28 24.29
C ILE A 61 87.53 40.81 24.83
N GLY A 62 88.34 39.96 25.48
CA GLY A 62 89.66 40.31 25.98
C GLY A 62 90.64 40.71 24.86
N SER A 63 90.64 39.96 23.75
CA SER A 63 91.46 40.28 22.57
C SER A 63 91.06 41.59 21.90
N ILE A 64 89.76 41.88 21.81
CA ILE A 64 89.24 43.12 21.21
C ILE A 64 89.63 44.34 22.05
N SER A 65 89.56 44.21 23.38
CA SER A 65 89.87 45.30 24.33
C SER A 65 91.35 45.73 24.29
N SER A 66 92.24 44.90 23.76
CA SER A 66 93.68 45.17 23.67
C SER A 66 94.13 45.73 22.30
N SER A 67 93.21 45.84 21.34
CA SER A 67 93.49 46.26 19.97
C SER A 67 93.33 47.78 19.79
N SER A 68 94.26 48.43 19.09
CA SER A 68 94.23 49.89 18.83
C SER A 68 93.13 50.34 17.84
N ASN A 69 92.31 49.43 17.32
CA ASN A 69 91.24 49.68 16.33
C ASN A 69 89.81 49.66 16.93
N ILE A 70 89.69 49.86 18.25
CA ILE A 70 88.42 49.76 19.03
C ILE A 70 87.25 50.52 18.40
N THR A 71 87.46 51.74 17.91
CA THR A 71 86.38 52.59 17.38
C THR A 71 85.78 52.07 16.08
N TYR A 72 86.61 51.54 15.17
CA TYR A 72 86.14 50.93 13.93
C TYR A 72 85.39 49.62 14.20
N PHE A 73 85.90 48.81 15.12
CA PHE A 73 85.28 47.55 15.52
C PHE A 73 83.91 47.78 16.20
N GLU A 74 83.81 48.78 17.08
CA GLU A 74 82.56 49.17 17.75
C GLU A 74 81.48 49.56 16.73
N ALA A 75 81.81 50.42 15.76
CA ALA A 75 80.87 50.82 14.72
C ALA A 75 80.39 49.62 13.88
N ALA A 76 81.30 48.71 13.51
CA ALA A 76 80.96 47.51 12.75
C ALA A 76 80.05 46.55 13.54
N VAL A 77 80.34 46.30 14.82
CA VAL A 77 79.49 45.47 15.70
C VAL A 77 78.11 46.09 15.85
N LYS A 78 78.03 47.40 16.03
CA LYS A 78 76.75 48.11 16.12
C LYS A 78 75.91 47.92 14.85
N VAL A 79 76.49 48.09 13.67
CA VAL A 79 75.79 47.89 12.39
C VAL A 79 75.33 46.44 12.22
N MET A 80 76.16 45.45 12.61
CA MET A 80 75.76 44.04 12.58
C MET A 80 74.59 43.75 13.53
N LEU A 81 74.62 44.31 14.74
CA LEU A 81 73.55 44.15 15.72
C LEU A 81 72.24 44.81 15.24
N ASP A 82 72.30 46.03 14.72
CA ASP A 82 71.13 46.73 14.16
C ASP A 82 70.54 45.94 12.98
N THR A 83 71.40 45.36 12.14
CA THR A 83 70.98 44.51 11.01
C THR A 83 70.33 43.22 11.50
N LEU A 84 70.94 42.54 12.48
CA LEU A 84 70.39 41.33 13.08
C LEU A 84 69.03 41.60 13.74
N VAL A 85 68.90 42.69 14.49
CA VAL A 85 67.65 43.11 15.13
C VAL A 85 66.58 43.39 14.08
N LYS A 86 66.92 44.11 13.00
CA LYS A 86 66.00 44.41 11.90
C LYS A 86 65.56 43.15 11.16
N GLU A 87 66.48 42.23 10.91
CA GLU A 87 66.19 40.94 10.27
C GLU A 87 65.32 40.05 11.17
N HIS A 88 65.62 39.98 12.47
CA HIS A 88 64.79 39.27 13.44
C HIS A 88 63.36 39.84 13.52
N ALA A 89 63.23 41.16 13.54
CA ALA A 89 61.92 41.82 13.54
C ALA A 89 61.11 41.48 12.27
N ALA A 90 61.75 41.53 11.09
CA ALA A 90 61.12 41.15 9.83
C ALA A 90 60.79 39.64 9.76
N ASN A 91 61.63 38.80 10.36
CA ASN A 91 61.41 37.36 10.43
C ASN A 91 60.26 36.98 11.38
N LEU A 92 59.97 37.80 12.40
CA LEU A 92 58.84 37.62 13.31
C LEU A 92 57.51 38.17 12.74
N GLU A 93 57.55 39.14 11.83
CA GLU A 93 56.34 39.73 11.25
C GLU A 93 55.52 38.71 10.43
N LYS A 94 56.20 37.88 9.61
CA LYS A 94 55.55 36.84 8.79
C LYS A 94 54.80 35.78 9.63
N PRO A 95 55.42 35.12 10.63
CA PRO A 95 54.73 34.15 11.46
C PRO A 95 53.63 34.80 12.31
N ASN A 96 53.80 36.02 12.81
CA ASN A 96 52.73 36.73 13.55
C ASN A 96 51.50 36.96 12.67
N LYS A 97 51.70 37.43 11.42
CA LYS A 97 50.61 37.60 10.46
C LYS A 97 49.94 36.26 10.10
N ALA A 98 50.72 35.19 9.98
CA ALA A 98 50.18 33.86 9.73
C ALA A 98 49.33 33.34 10.92
N VAL A 99 49.78 33.59 12.16
CA VAL A 99 49.03 33.27 13.38
C VAL A 99 47.73 34.06 13.45
N GLU A 100 47.76 35.37 13.21
CA GLU A 100 46.57 36.21 13.26
C GLU A 100 45.52 35.80 12.21
N ASN A 101 45.95 35.53 10.98
CA ASN A 101 45.07 35.00 9.93
C ASN A 101 44.47 33.64 10.32
N SER A 102 45.26 32.76 10.95
CA SER A 102 44.80 31.46 11.45
C SER A 102 43.76 31.63 12.56
N THR A 103 44.03 32.49 13.55
CA THR A 103 43.10 32.81 14.64
C THR A 103 41.78 33.35 14.12
N GLN A 104 41.80 34.24 13.12
CA GLN A 104 40.59 34.77 12.50
C GLN A 104 39.78 33.68 11.78
N SER A 105 40.45 32.80 11.01
CA SER A 105 39.79 31.67 10.35
C SER A 105 39.17 30.69 11.35
N PHE A 106 39.83 30.44 12.49
CA PHE A 106 39.28 29.59 13.55
C PHE A 106 38.03 30.21 14.16
N LYS A 107 38.05 31.51 14.45
CA LYS A 107 36.90 32.24 14.99
C LYS A 107 35.68 32.13 14.06
N GLU A 108 35.85 32.38 12.77
CA GLU A 108 34.77 32.27 11.77
C GLU A 108 34.25 30.83 11.64
N SER A 109 35.13 29.83 11.73
CA SER A 109 34.71 28.43 11.70
C SER A 109 33.92 28.04 12.96
N THR A 110 34.33 28.52 14.13
CA THR A 110 33.61 28.29 15.38
C THR A 110 32.21 28.91 15.34
N GLU A 111 32.07 30.15 14.87
CA GLU A 111 30.75 30.81 14.73
C GLU A 111 29.81 30.04 13.79
N LYS A 112 30.33 29.48 12.69
CA LYS A 112 29.53 28.63 11.77
C LYS A 112 29.10 27.31 12.42
N VAL A 113 29.98 26.70 13.22
CA VAL A 113 29.67 25.47 13.97
C VAL A 113 28.61 25.74 15.03
N ASP A 114 28.72 26.83 15.79
CA ASP A 114 27.74 27.20 16.81
C ASP A 114 26.36 27.46 16.19
N LYS A 115 26.32 28.17 15.05
CA LYS A 115 25.07 28.36 14.31
C LYS A 115 24.46 27.03 13.86
N LEU A 116 25.27 26.10 13.33
CA LEU A 116 24.80 24.78 12.92
C LEU A 116 24.26 23.95 14.10
N ILE A 117 24.92 24.04 15.26
CA ILE A 117 24.48 23.38 16.50
C ILE A 117 23.11 23.91 16.95
N ILE A 118 22.84 25.20 16.76
CA ILE A 118 21.55 25.82 17.09
C ILE A 118 20.47 25.47 16.06
N ASP A 119 20.80 25.45 14.77
CA ASP A 119 19.83 25.21 13.68
C ASP A 119 19.39 23.73 13.61
N ALA A 120 20.27 22.78 13.94
CA ALA A 120 19.98 21.35 13.81
C ALA A 120 18.80 20.85 14.69
N PRO A 121 18.66 21.23 15.97
CA PRO A 121 17.50 20.89 16.79
C PRO A 121 16.19 21.46 16.26
N ALA A 122 16.19 22.69 15.73
CA ALA A 122 15.01 23.32 15.13
C ALA A 122 14.54 22.52 13.91
N PHE A 123 15.48 22.21 13.00
CA PHE A 123 15.20 21.35 11.85
C PHE A 123 14.64 19.97 12.24
N MET A 124 15.22 19.32 13.25
CA MET A 124 14.72 18.02 13.74
C MET A 124 13.33 18.12 14.36
N THR A 125 12.99 19.25 14.98
CA THR A 125 11.67 19.50 15.56
C THR A 125 10.63 19.69 14.46
N ASP A 126 10.95 20.50 13.43
CA ASP A 126 10.09 20.71 12.27
C ASP A 126 9.83 19.40 11.52
N LEU A 127 10.87 18.59 11.32
CA LEU A 127 10.76 17.28 10.69
C LEU A 127 9.83 16.34 11.48
N ARG A 128 9.94 16.37 12.82
CA ARG A 128 9.09 15.57 13.71
C ARG A 128 7.64 16.04 13.67
N SER A 129 7.40 17.34 13.76
CA SER A 129 6.04 17.91 13.66
C SER A 129 5.41 17.60 12.31
N ALA A 130 6.17 17.69 11.21
CA ALA A 130 5.69 17.29 9.89
C ALA A 130 5.34 15.79 9.85
N ALA A 131 6.19 14.92 10.40
CA ALA A 131 5.92 13.49 10.48
C ALA A 131 4.67 13.17 11.33
N ASP A 132 4.53 13.80 12.50
CA ASP A 132 3.38 13.61 13.40
C ASP A 132 2.07 14.15 12.77
N SER A 133 2.14 15.25 12.01
CA SER A 133 0.99 15.79 11.26
C SER A 133 0.59 14.91 10.08
N ASN A 134 1.54 14.25 9.40
CA ASN A 134 1.22 13.30 8.32
C ASN A 134 0.64 11.98 8.86
N VAL A 135 1.06 11.58 10.06
CA VAL A 135 0.48 10.46 10.82
C VAL A 135 -0.83 10.87 11.50
N SER A 136 -1.27 12.13 11.35
CA SER A 136 -2.42 12.70 12.04
C SER A 136 -3.66 11.82 12.00
N ASN A 137 -4.36 11.87 13.13
CA ASN A 137 -5.61 11.19 13.42
C ASN A 137 -6.67 11.34 12.32
N GLU A 138 -6.61 12.36 11.46
CA GLU A 138 -7.56 12.54 10.35
C GLU A 138 -7.54 11.36 9.38
N ASN A 139 -6.36 10.91 8.94
CA ASN A 139 -6.25 9.74 8.07
C ASN A 139 -6.70 8.47 8.81
N LYS A 140 -6.30 8.32 10.07
CA LYS A 140 -6.67 7.16 10.89
C LYS A 140 -8.18 7.08 11.14
N THR A 141 -8.82 8.20 11.46
CA THR A 141 -10.27 8.28 11.72
C THR A 141 -11.07 8.11 10.44
N SER A 142 -10.64 8.73 9.33
CA SER A 142 -11.24 8.55 8.01
C SER A 142 -11.19 7.09 7.56
N ILE A 143 -10.02 6.44 7.65
CA ILE A 143 -9.86 5.02 7.32
C ILE A 143 -10.71 4.15 8.24
N SER A 144 -10.69 4.41 9.56
CA SER A 144 -11.49 3.65 10.52
C SER A 144 -13.00 3.77 10.24
N TYR A 145 -13.48 4.97 9.93
CA TYR A 145 -14.88 5.21 9.58
C TYR A 145 -15.28 4.43 8.33
N GLN A 146 -14.45 4.48 7.27
CA GLN A 146 -14.70 3.75 6.04
C GLN A 146 -14.68 2.23 6.27
N ILE A 147 -13.78 1.71 7.11
CA ILE A 147 -13.76 0.28 7.49
C ILE A 147 -15.05 -0.11 8.21
N THR A 148 -15.49 0.67 9.20
CA THR A 148 -16.73 0.38 9.95
C THR A 148 -17.94 0.41 9.02
N LYS A 149 -18.03 1.41 8.14
CA LYS A 149 -19.12 1.51 7.17
C LYS A 149 -19.17 0.32 6.22
N LEU A 150 -18.02 -0.10 5.68
CA LEU A 150 -17.93 -1.28 4.82
C LEU A 150 -18.31 -2.58 5.55
N GLN A 151 -18.01 -2.69 6.85
CA GLN A 151 -18.42 -3.83 7.65
C GLN A 151 -19.95 -3.86 7.84
N GLU A 152 -20.58 -2.72 8.09
CA GLU A 152 -22.03 -2.60 8.21
C GLU A 152 -22.72 -2.97 6.88
N ASP A 153 -22.24 -2.42 5.77
CA ASP A 153 -22.77 -2.70 4.43
C ASP A 153 -22.66 -4.20 4.08
N LEU A 154 -21.54 -4.85 4.41
CA LEU A 154 -21.32 -6.29 4.18
C LEU A 154 -22.30 -7.16 4.97
N VAL A 155 -22.60 -6.80 6.22
CA VAL A 155 -23.58 -7.51 7.05
C VAL A 155 -24.98 -7.40 6.45
N VAL A 156 -25.36 -6.21 5.97
CA VAL A 156 -26.66 -6.00 5.31
C VAL A 156 -26.74 -6.77 3.99
N GLU A 157 -25.69 -6.76 3.16
CA GLU A 157 -25.63 -7.50 1.90
C GLU A 157 -25.76 -9.02 2.13
N SER A 158 -25.07 -9.54 3.14
CA SER A 158 -25.15 -10.96 3.51
C SER A 158 -26.58 -11.36 3.87
N LYS A 159 -27.29 -10.52 4.64
CA LYS A 159 -28.71 -10.75 5.00
C LYS A 159 -29.63 -10.73 3.77
N ILE A 160 -29.39 -9.83 2.81
CA ILE A 160 -30.16 -9.77 1.57
C ILE A 160 -29.93 -11.04 0.74
N MET A 161 -28.71 -11.54 0.69
CA MET A 161 -28.36 -12.77 -0.02
C MET A 161 -29.09 -13.99 0.55
N ASP A 162 -29.16 -14.11 1.88
CA ASP A 162 -29.92 -15.16 2.56
C ASP A 162 -31.42 -15.08 2.26
N GLU A 163 -32.01 -13.88 2.30
CA GLU A 163 -33.42 -13.68 1.97
C GLU A 163 -33.71 -14.02 0.50
N LEU A 164 -32.80 -13.68 -0.41
CA LEU A 164 -32.91 -14.01 -1.83
C LEU A 164 -32.84 -15.52 -2.06
N ALA A 165 -31.94 -16.23 -1.36
CA ALA A 165 -31.84 -17.68 -1.41
C ALA A 165 -33.15 -18.34 -0.94
N LEU A 166 -33.73 -17.85 0.17
CA LEU A 166 -35.02 -18.33 0.69
C LEU A 166 -36.18 -18.07 -0.29
N LYS A 167 -36.27 -16.86 -0.88
CA LYS A 167 -37.29 -16.56 -1.90
C LYS A 167 -37.13 -17.45 -3.12
N THR A 168 -35.89 -17.74 -3.53
CA THR A 168 -35.58 -18.61 -4.67
C THR A 168 -36.05 -20.05 -4.42
N THR A 169 -35.86 -20.61 -3.23
CA THR A 169 -36.37 -21.94 -2.89
C THR A 169 -37.91 -21.96 -2.86
N ARG A 170 -38.54 -20.92 -2.30
CA ARG A 170 -40.01 -20.81 -2.26
C ARG A 170 -40.63 -20.76 -3.65
N VAL A 171 -40.08 -19.96 -4.57
CA VAL A 171 -40.52 -19.91 -5.97
C VAL A 171 -40.41 -21.28 -6.64
N ARG A 172 -39.32 -22.01 -6.40
CA ARG A 172 -39.13 -23.36 -6.95
C ARG A 172 -40.21 -24.34 -6.45
N VAL A 173 -40.53 -24.31 -5.17
CA VAL A 173 -41.59 -25.15 -4.57
C VAL A 173 -42.97 -24.80 -5.13
N LEU A 174 -43.28 -23.51 -5.30
CA LEU A 174 -44.55 -23.09 -5.90
C LEU A 174 -44.63 -23.50 -7.38
N SER A 175 -43.53 -23.42 -8.11
CA SER A 175 -43.46 -23.85 -9.50
C SER A 175 -43.74 -25.35 -9.66
N THR A 176 -43.18 -26.21 -8.80
CA THR A 176 -43.45 -27.66 -8.87
C THR A 176 -44.89 -27.99 -8.51
N LYS A 177 -45.46 -27.33 -7.49
CA LYS A 177 -46.88 -27.45 -7.14
C LYS A 177 -47.80 -27.02 -8.28
N LEU A 178 -47.48 -25.91 -8.94
CA LEU A 178 -48.24 -25.42 -10.09
C LEU A 178 -48.22 -26.42 -11.25
N THR A 179 -47.05 -26.96 -11.61
CA THR A 179 -46.94 -28.00 -12.64
C THR A 179 -47.75 -29.24 -12.29
N SER A 180 -47.71 -29.68 -11.02
CA SER A 180 -48.50 -30.82 -10.55
C SER A 180 -50.00 -30.57 -10.68
N ALA A 181 -50.50 -29.43 -10.21
CA ALA A 181 -51.92 -29.08 -10.33
C ALA A 181 -52.36 -28.96 -11.80
N ASN A 182 -51.50 -28.42 -12.67
CA ASN A 182 -51.79 -28.34 -14.09
C ASN A 182 -51.94 -29.73 -14.73
N ASN A 183 -51.09 -30.69 -14.36
CA ASN A 183 -51.19 -32.07 -14.84
C ASN A 183 -52.51 -32.73 -14.38
N GLU A 184 -52.94 -32.48 -13.14
CA GLU A 184 -54.22 -32.97 -12.63
C GLU A 184 -55.42 -32.37 -13.37
N ILE A 185 -55.39 -31.07 -13.66
CA ILE A 185 -56.42 -30.41 -14.48
C ILE A 185 -56.50 -31.04 -15.87
N VAL A 186 -55.36 -31.29 -16.52
CA VAL A 186 -55.32 -31.95 -17.84
C VAL A 186 -55.94 -33.36 -17.76
N LYS A 187 -55.61 -34.13 -16.72
CA LYS A 187 -56.18 -35.46 -16.48
C LYS A 187 -57.69 -35.39 -16.30
N LEU A 188 -58.19 -34.54 -15.39
CA LEU A 188 -59.62 -34.39 -15.11
C LEU A 188 -60.39 -33.89 -16.35
N LYS A 189 -59.78 -33.03 -17.18
CA LYS A 189 -60.37 -32.57 -18.44
C LYS A 189 -60.55 -33.74 -19.42
N SER A 190 -59.58 -34.65 -19.50
CA SER A 190 -59.67 -35.85 -20.34
C SER A 190 -60.73 -36.83 -19.83
N GLU A 191 -60.80 -37.06 -18.52
CA GLU A 191 -61.83 -37.91 -17.89
C GLU A 191 -63.23 -37.34 -18.12
N ARG A 192 -63.40 -36.02 -17.96
CA ARG A 192 -64.66 -35.33 -18.27
C ARG A 192 -65.07 -35.53 -19.73
N ALA A 193 -64.12 -35.49 -20.67
CA ALA A 193 -64.42 -35.70 -22.10
C ALA A 193 -64.91 -37.13 -22.38
N VAL A 194 -64.29 -38.14 -21.77
CA VAL A 194 -64.75 -39.54 -21.85
C VAL A 194 -66.16 -39.68 -21.29
N MET A 195 -66.41 -39.09 -20.11
CA MET A 195 -67.72 -39.12 -19.48
C MET A 195 -68.81 -38.51 -20.35
N LYS A 196 -68.55 -37.34 -20.96
CA LYS A 196 -69.49 -36.72 -21.91
C LYS A 196 -69.82 -37.63 -23.08
N ARG A 197 -68.83 -38.31 -23.66
CA ARG A 197 -69.06 -39.27 -24.75
C ARG A 197 -69.96 -40.43 -24.31
N CYS A 198 -69.67 -41.04 -23.15
CA CYS A 198 -70.51 -42.13 -22.61
C CYS A 198 -71.95 -41.67 -22.35
N MET A 199 -72.15 -40.45 -21.83
CA MET A 199 -73.48 -39.89 -21.60
C MET A 199 -74.24 -39.69 -22.93
N SER A 200 -73.57 -39.18 -23.96
CA SER A 200 -74.14 -39.03 -25.30
C SER A 200 -74.56 -40.38 -25.91
N ASP A 201 -73.70 -41.39 -25.81
CA ASP A 201 -73.99 -42.76 -26.29
C ASP A 201 -75.21 -43.36 -25.56
N VAL A 202 -75.30 -43.23 -24.23
CA VAL A 202 -76.45 -43.68 -23.43
C VAL A 202 -77.72 -42.93 -23.83
N ASN A 203 -77.64 -41.62 -24.02
CA ASN A 203 -78.77 -40.79 -24.44
C ASN A 203 -79.29 -41.20 -25.83
N ALA A 204 -78.39 -41.51 -26.76
CA ALA A 204 -78.74 -42.03 -28.08
C ALA A 204 -79.42 -43.39 -28.00
N LEU A 205 -78.90 -44.33 -27.19
CA LEU A 205 -79.51 -45.65 -26.97
C LEU A 205 -80.92 -45.55 -26.38
N LEU A 206 -81.11 -44.74 -25.34
CA LEU A 206 -82.43 -44.51 -24.74
C LEU A 206 -83.41 -43.90 -25.74
N SER A 207 -82.96 -42.90 -26.50
CA SER A 207 -83.79 -42.27 -27.54
C SER A 207 -84.20 -43.25 -28.63
N ASN A 208 -83.28 -44.12 -29.07
CA ASN A 208 -83.56 -45.15 -30.06
C ASN A 208 -84.53 -46.21 -29.53
N LEU A 209 -84.37 -46.64 -28.27
CA LEU A 209 -85.28 -47.60 -27.62
C LEU A 209 -86.72 -47.05 -27.55
N ILE A 210 -86.87 -45.77 -27.18
CA ILE A 210 -88.19 -45.11 -27.15
C ILE A 210 -88.81 -45.07 -28.56
N LYS A 211 -88.04 -44.71 -29.58
CA LYS A 211 -88.51 -44.63 -30.98
C LYS A 211 -88.88 -46.00 -31.57
N ALA A 212 -88.14 -47.05 -31.23
CA ALA A 212 -88.36 -48.39 -31.79
C ALA A 212 -89.65 -49.07 -31.27
N HIS A 213 -90.20 -48.63 -30.14
CA HIS A 213 -91.32 -49.29 -29.46
C HIS A 213 -92.73 -48.88 -29.94
N ASP A 214 -92.84 -48.20 -31.09
CA ASP A 214 -94.04 -47.46 -31.52
C ASP A 214 -95.13 -48.27 -32.28
N PRO A 215 -95.27 -49.60 -32.09
CA PRO A 215 -96.64 -50.14 -32.17
C PRO A 215 -96.98 -51.28 -31.18
N MET A 216 -96.03 -51.79 -30.39
CA MET A 216 -96.23 -53.04 -29.62
C MET A 216 -96.49 -52.82 -28.11
N LEU A 217 -96.17 -51.65 -27.56
CA LEU A 217 -96.44 -51.35 -26.15
C LEU A 217 -97.77 -50.59 -26.01
N PRO A 218 -98.64 -50.96 -25.05
CA PRO A 218 -99.81 -50.15 -24.71
C PRO A 218 -99.40 -48.71 -24.43
N LEU A 219 -100.13 -47.74 -24.99
CA LEU A 219 -99.84 -46.30 -24.89
C LEU A 219 -99.59 -45.81 -23.45
N THR A 220 -100.23 -46.46 -22.47
CA THR A 220 -100.07 -46.19 -21.04
C THR A 220 -98.66 -46.52 -20.54
N THR A 221 -98.06 -47.63 -20.98
CA THR A 221 -96.70 -48.05 -20.62
C THR A 221 -95.64 -47.10 -21.18
N CYS A 222 -95.84 -46.60 -22.40
CA CYS A 222 -94.94 -45.60 -23.00
C CYS A 222 -94.96 -44.27 -22.23
N LYS A 223 -96.13 -43.80 -21.79
CA LYS A 223 -96.26 -42.57 -20.98
C LYS A 223 -95.55 -42.70 -19.63
N ASP A 224 -95.70 -43.84 -18.95
CA ASP A 224 -95.05 -44.08 -17.66
C ASP A 224 -93.52 -44.18 -17.80
N LEU A 225 -93.04 -44.82 -18.87
CA LEU A 225 -91.60 -44.91 -19.16
C LEU A 225 -91.02 -43.52 -19.45
N ALA A 226 -91.68 -42.71 -20.30
CA ALA A 226 -91.25 -41.35 -20.60
C ALA A 226 -91.20 -40.46 -19.33
N LYS A 227 -92.19 -40.59 -18.45
CA LYS A 227 -92.23 -39.86 -17.16
C LYS A 227 -91.07 -40.23 -16.25
N LYS A 228 -90.64 -41.51 -16.25
CA LYS A 228 -89.48 -41.99 -15.48
C LYS A 228 -88.14 -41.62 -16.12
N LEU A 229 -88.06 -41.57 -17.46
CA LEU A 229 -86.82 -41.26 -18.19
C LEU A 229 -86.54 -39.75 -18.28
N CYS A 230 -87.55 -38.89 -18.31
CA CYS A 230 -87.39 -37.43 -18.31
C CYS A 230 -86.40 -36.89 -17.26
N PRO A 231 -86.53 -37.21 -15.95
CA PRO A 231 -85.59 -36.71 -14.95
C PRO A 231 -84.16 -37.23 -15.15
N ILE A 232 -83.99 -38.45 -15.68
CA ILE A 232 -82.68 -39.04 -15.97
C ILE A 232 -82.02 -38.29 -17.13
N VAL A 233 -82.74 -38.05 -18.23
CA VAL A 233 -82.24 -37.28 -19.38
C VAL A 233 -81.89 -35.84 -18.97
N ALA A 234 -82.71 -35.20 -18.13
CA ALA A 234 -82.43 -33.86 -17.61
C ALA A 234 -81.16 -33.82 -16.74
N MET A 235 -80.92 -34.84 -15.90
CA MET A 235 -79.67 -34.95 -15.13
C MET A 235 -78.45 -35.14 -16.04
N LEU A 236 -78.57 -35.96 -17.09
CA LEU A 236 -77.49 -36.18 -18.05
C LEU A 236 -77.12 -34.89 -18.80
N ASN A 237 -78.11 -34.11 -19.26
CA ASN A 237 -77.85 -32.83 -19.92
C ASN A 237 -77.11 -31.84 -18.99
N ARG A 238 -77.54 -31.73 -17.72
CA ARG A 238 -76.85 -30.90 -16.71
C ARG A 238 -75.39 -31.32 -16.48
N LEU A 239 -75.09 -32.62 -16.53
CA LEU A 239 -73.73 -33.15 -16.38
C LEU A 239 -72.90 -32.97 -17.65
N GLU A 240 -73.52 -33.02 -18.83
CA GLU A 240 -72.88 -32.70 -20.11
C GLU A 240 -72.52 -31.20 -20.19
N GLY A 241 -73.15 -30.37 -19.36
CA GLY A 241 -72.99 -28.93 -19.35
C GLY A 241 -73.74 -28.25 -20.51
N VAL A 242 -74.83 -28.88 -20.96
CA VAL A 242 -75.81 -28.38 -21.94
C VAL A 242 -77.08 -27.99 -21.17
#